data_AF-W9V2A3-F1
#
_entry.id   AF-W9V2A3-F1
#
_cell.length_a   1.000
_cell.length_b   1.000
_cell.length_c   1.000
_cell.angle_alpha   90.00
_cell.angle_beta   90.00
_cell.angle_gamma   90.00
#
_symmetry.space_group_name_H-M   'P 1'
#
loop_
_entity.id
_entity.type
_entity.pdbx_description
1 polymer ?
#
loop_
_entity_poly.entity_id
_entity_poly.type
_entity_poly.pdbx_seq_one_letter_code
_entity_poly.pdbx_strand_id
1 'polypeptide(L)'
;MKAKRIPAQIAFAMSGLLLGTALIGADTADARPDEGWRSGTDMDLAPRIERMTDRLDLSDDQKAQIGKIMEDARKAREQQRLEMRKRIEAVLTDEQKAKRASMLEDRLERRLERMADRLDLSEDQIAKMKALFEEQAKNPELTKADVREQISEILTDDQRAELRRPHHRPGRGDRGGRSERPDCG
;
A
#
# COMPACT_ATOMS: atom_id res chain seq x y z
N MET A 1 9.31 45.59 -27.33
CA MET A 1 9.56 44.25 -27.89
C MET A 1 10.92 43.77 -27.41
N LYS A 2 10.99 42.83 -26.46
CA LYS A 2 12.25 42.31 -25.88
C LYS A 2 12.40 40.83 -26.26
N ALA A 3 13.38 40.54 -27.10
CA ALA A 3 13.71 39.20 -27.56
C ALA A 3 14.41 38.40 -26.43
N LYS A 4 13.86 37.24 -26.08
CA LYS A 4 14.51 36.27 -25.19
C LYS A 4 15.42 35.37 -26.01
N ARG A 5 16.72 35.41 -25.69
CA ARG A 5 17.76 34.53 -26.25
C ARG A 5 17.68 33.16 -25.57
N ILE A 6 17.66 32.10 -26.37
CA ILE A 6 17.71 30.70 -25.95
C ILE A 6 19.18 30.26 -25.97
N PRO A 7 19.80 29.84 -24.85
CA PRO A 7 21.13 29.27 -24.89
C PRO A 7 21.11 27.78 -25.25
N ALA A 8 21.75 27.51 -26.39
CA ALA A 8 22.68 26.43 -26.71
C ALA A 8 22.48 25.06 -26.05
N GLN A 9 22.16 24.10 -26.91
CA GLN A 9 22.29 22.66 -26.69
C GLN A 9 23.75 22.30 -26.42
N ILE A 10 24.01 21.61 -25.31
CA ILE A 10 25.28 20.95 -25.05
C ILE A 10 25.13 19.50 -25.52
N ALA A 11 25.74 19.20 -26.67
CA ALA A 11 25.92 17.86 -27.17
C ALA A 11 26.99 17.15 -26.33
N PHE A 12 26.61 16.09 -25.60
CA PHE A 12 27.56 15.16 -25.03
C PHE A 12 27.77 14.00 -26.00
N ALA A 13 28.95 14.02 -26.61
CA ALA A 13 29.48 12.98 -27.45
C ALA A 13 30.07 11.85 -26.58
N MET A 14 29.68 10.63 -26.94
CA MET A 14 30.54 9.46 -27.17
C MET A 14 31.38 8.85 -26.03
N SER A 15 31.50 7.52 -26.18
CA SER A 15 32.65 6.68 -25.82
C SER A 15 32.63 6.00 -24.47
N GLY A 16 32.53 4.67 -24.51
CA GLY A 16 32.89 3.82 -23.38
C GLY A 16 32.25 2.43 -23.40
N LEU A 17 32.30 1.71 -24.52
CA LEU A 17 31.94 0.29 -24.56
C LEU A 17 33.06 -0.53 -23.88
N LEU A 18 32.90 -0.85 -22.58
CA LEU A 18 33.73 -1.84 -21.89
C LEU A 18 32.93 -3.13 -21.75
N LEU A 19 33.17 -4.05 -22.69
CA LEU A 19 32.88 -5.47 -22.53
C LEU A 19 33.83 -6.03 -21.47
N GLY A 20 33.34 -6.15 -20.23
CA GLY A 20 33.96 -6.97 -19.19
C GLY A 20 33.13 -8.21 -18.95
N THR A 21 33.50 -9.34 -19.55
CA THR A 21 33.01 -10.68 -19.22
C THR A 21 33.54 -11.08 -17.84
N ALA A 22 32.75 -10.80 -16.80
CA ALA A 22 32.99 -11.39 -15.49
C ALA A 22 32.27 -12.75 -15.42
N LEU A 23 33.04 -13.77 -15.03
CA LEU A 23 32.59 -15.14 -14.77
C LEU A 23 31.33 -15.14 -13.90
N ILE A 24 30.31 -15.87 -14.36
CA ILE A 24 29.11 -16.20 -13.62
C ILE A 24 29.52 -17.18 -12.52
N GLY A 25 29.89 -16.65 -11.36
CA GLY A 25 29.81 -17.38 -10.11
C GLY A 25 28.34 -17.59 -9.82
N ALA A 26 27.87 -18.84 -9.89
CA ALA A 26 26.55 -19.24 -9.42
C ALA A 26 26.52 -19.13 -7.89
N ASP A 27 26.56 -17.91 -7.36
CA ASP A 27 25.94 -17.65 -6.08
C ASP A 27 24.45 -17.85 -6.31
N THR A 28 23.97 -19.04 -5.92
CA THR A 28 22.57 -19.20 -5.52
C THR A 28 22.39 -18.32 -4.27
N ALA A 29 22.35 -17.01 -4.48
CA ALA A 29 21.77 -16.09 -3.53
C ALA A 29 20.35 -16.61 -3.36
N ASP A 30 20.17 -17.32 -2.26
CA ASP A 30 18.90 -17.83 -1.78
C ASP A 30 18.04 -16.60 -1.57
N ALA A 31 17.35 -16.19 -2.64
CA ALA A 31 16.37 -15.13 -2.66
C ALA A 31 15.21 -15.67 -1.85
N ARG A 32 15.41 -15.67 -0.52
CA ARG A 32 14.36 -15.91 0.45
C ARG A 32 13.19 -15.07 0.00
N PRO A 33 12.00 -15.67 -0.20
CA PRO A 33 10.83 -14.92 -0.60
C PRO A 33 10.70 -13.80 0.43
N ASP A 34 11.00 -12.60 -0.05
CA ASP A 34 11.02 -11.36 0.70
C ASP A 34 9.86 -11.39 1.67
N GLU A 35 10.20 -11.54 2.95
CA GLU A 35 9.34 -12.10 3.98
C GLU A 35 8.29 -11.06 4.34
N GLY A 36 7.29 -10.97 3.46
CA GLY A 36 6.17 -10.07 3.48
C GLY A 36 6.55 -8.67 3.88
N TRP A 37 6.89 -7.82 2.90
CA TRP A 37 6.59 -6.40 2.98
C TRP A 37 5.20 -6.25 3.60
N ARG A 38 5.14 -5.99 4.90
CA ARG A 38 3.96 -5.52 5.61
C ARG A 38 3.69 -4.08 5.16
N SER A 39 3.66 -3.85 3.85
CA SER A 39 3.29 -2.66 3.10
C SER A 39 1.77 -2.46 3.16
N GLY A 40 1.18 -2.73 4.32
CA GLY A 40 -0.27 -2.82 4.50
C GLY A 40 -0.86 -1.59 5.18
N THR A 41 -0.15 -0.99 6.13
CA THR A 41 -0.73 0.10 6.90
C THR A 41 -0.13 1.41 6.41
N ASP A 42 -0.97 2.17 5.71
CA ASP A 42 -1.10 3.62 5.95
C ASP A 42 -1.28 3.80 7.47
N MET A 43 -0.19 3.62 8.21
CA MET A 43 -0.06 3.91 9.62
C MET A 43 -0.38 5.39 9.72
N ASP A 44 -1.26 5.71 10.66
CA ASP A 44 -1.45 7.10 11.06
C ASP A 44 -0.06 7.73 11.30
N LEU A 45 0.21 8.83 10.60
CA LEU A 45 1.51 9.48 10.62
C LEU A 45 1.80 10.04 12.01
N ALA A 46 0.76 10.51 12.71
CA ALA A 46 0.89 11.13 14.02
C ALA A 46 1.48 10.17 15.06
N PRO A 47 0.91 8.97 15.33
CA PRO A 47 1.52 8.02 16.27
C PRO A 47 2.94 7.58 15.91
N ARG A 48 3.32 7.64 14.63
CA ARG A 48 4.69 7.31 14.20
C ARG A 48 5.64 8.46 14.48
N ILE A 49 5.23 9.70 14.24
CA ILE A 49 6.02 10.90 14.53
C ILE A 49 6.18 11.06 16.04
N GLU A 50 5.14 10.82 16.83
CA GLU A 50 5.23 10.82 18.30
C GLU A 50 6.28 9.82 18.79
N ARG A 51 6.22 8.56 18.35
CA ARG A 51 7.25 7.57 18.73
C ARG A 51 8.68 7.94 18.29
N MET A 52 8.84 8.63 17.16
CA MET A 52 10.15 9.12 16.73
C MET A 52 10.60 10.30 17.57
N THR A 53 9.68 11.17 17.95
CA THR A 53 9.91 12.27 18.89
C THR A 53 10.41 11.72 20.21
N ASP A 54 9.66 10.82 20.84
CA ASP A 54 9.99 10.30 22.16
C ASP A 54 11.34 9.57 22.18
N ARG A 55 11.74 8.98 21.05
CA ARG A 55 12.97 8.20 20.94
C ARG A 55 14.21 9.04 20.60
N LEU A 56 14.02 10.16 19.91
CA LEU A 56 15.10 10.98 19.35
C LEU A 56 15.10 12.41 19.89
N ASP A 57 14.21 12.70 20.84
CA ASP A 57 14.00 14.02 21.45
C ASP A 57 13.82 15.14 20.41
N LEU A 58 12.96 14.90 19.41
CA LEU A 58 12.76 15.84 18.30
C LEU A 58 12.12 17.16 18.77
N SER A 59 12.65 18.28 18.29
CA SER A 59 12.02 19.59 18.48
C SER A 59 10.73 19.72 17.68
N ASP A 60 9.88 20.69 18.03
CA ASP A 60 8.61 20.91 17.33
C ASP A 60 8.81 21.28 15.84
N ASP A 61 9.86 22.04 15.53
CA ASP A 61 10.24 22.33 14.15
C ASP A 61 10.65 21.07 13.39
N GLN A 62 11.43 20.17 14.03
CA GLN A 62 11.82 18.90 13.42
C GLN A 62 10.61 17.98 13.19
N LYS A 63 9.67 17.92 14.15
CA LYS A 63 8.41 17.18 13.99
C LYS A 63 7.62 17.68 12.78
N ALA A 64 7.47 19.00 12.65
CA ALA A 64 6.73 19.60 11.55
C ALA A 64 7.39 19.30 10.20
N GLN A 65 8.72 19.40 10.11
CA GLN A 65 9.48 19.07 8.90
C GLN A 65 9.34 17.59 8.53
N ILE A 66 9.49 16.68 9.49
CA ILE A 66 9.34 15.24 9.26
C ILE A 66 7.92 14.91 8.84
N GLY A 67 6.91 15.51 9.49
CA GLY A 67 5.51 15.35 9.12
C GLY A 67 5.25 15.70 7.66
N LYS A 68 5.74 16.86 7.21
CA LYS A 68 5.65 17.28 5.81
C LYS A 68 6.34 16.30 4.86
N ILE A 69 7.57 15.88 5.15
CA ILE A 69 8.31 14.90 4.33
C ILE A 69 7.52 13.59 4.18
N MET A 70 6.93 13.10 5.28
CA MET A 70 6.16 11.86 5.28
C MET A 70 4.85 11.99 4.50
N GLU A 71 4.18 13.14 4.57
CA GLU A 71 2.97 13.45 3.80
C GLU A 71 3.26 13.54 2.30
N ASP A 72 4.31 14.27 1.92
CA ASP A 72 4.73 14.39 0.51
C ASP A 72 5.12 13.02 -0.06
N ALA A 73 5.88 12.21 0.70
CA ALA A 73 6.21 10.85 0.32
C ALA A 73 4.97 9.95 0.20
N ARG A 74 3.94 10.17 1.02
CA ARG A 74 2.66 9.45 0.92
C ARG A 74 1.95 9.80 -0.39
N LYS A 75 1.79 11.10 -0.70
CA LYS A 75 1.18 11.58 -1.94
C LYS A 75 1.90 11.04 -3.17
N ALA A 76 3.23 11.09 -3.19
CA ALA A 76 4.03 10.56 -4.29
C ALA A 76 3.80 9.05 -4.50
N ARG A 77 3.75 8.25 -3.42
CA ARG A 77 3.44 6.81 -3.52
C ARG A 77 2.02 6.54 -4.01
N GLU A 78 1.04 7.34 -3.59
CA GLU A 78 -0.34 7.22 -4.06
C GLU A 78 -0.42 7.48 -5.57
N GLN A 79 0.20 8.56 -6.06
CA GLN A 79 0.30 8.87 -7.49
C GLN A 79 0.98 7.74 -8.28
N GLN A 80 2.13 7.24 -7.81
CA GLN A 80 2.83 6.11 -8.43
C GLN A 80 1.94 4.86 -8.53
N ARG A 81 1.16 4.57 -7.49
CA ARG A 81 0.22 3.44 -7.49
C ARG A 81 -0.90 3.65 -8.51
N LEU A 82 -1.42 4.86 -8.64
CA LEU A 82 -2.46 5.19 -9.63
C LEU A 82 -1.92 5.03 -11.06
N GLU A 83 -0.75 5.58 -11.36
CA GLU A 83 -0.11 5.41 -12.67
C GLU A 83 0.17 3.95 -12.99
N MET A 84 0.71 3.20 -12.03
CA MET A 84 0.97 1.77 -12.18
C MET A 84 -0.33 1.00 -12.48
N ARG A 85 -1.42 1.30 -11.76
CA ARG A 85 -2.74 0.67 -12.03
C ARG A 85 -3.23 0.98 -13.44
N LYS A 86 -3.16 2.24 -13.88
CA LYS A 86 -3.55 2.65 -15.25
C LYS A 86 -2.74 1.89 -16.30
N ARG A 87 -1.42 1.75 -16.11
CA ARG A 87 -0.54 0.98 -17.01
C ARG A 87 -0.90 -0.50 -17.05
N ILE A 88 -1.19 -1.11 -15.89
CA ILE A 88 -1.64 -2.51 -15.82
C ILE A 88 -2.98 -2.66 -16.54
N GLU A 89 -3.95 -1.79 -16.30
CA GLU A 89 -5.28 -1.87 -16.94
C GLU A 89 -5.23 -1.72 -18.45
N ALA A 90 -4.30 -0.90 -18.97
CA ALA A 90 -4.10 -0.72 -20.39
C ALA A 90 -3.59 -1.99 -21.11
N VAL A 91 -2.94 -2.93 -20.41
CA VAL A 91 -2.41 -4.16 -21.00
C VAL A 91 -3.28 -5.39 -20.77
N LEU A 92 -4.34 -5.28 -19.96
CA LEU A 92 -5.26 -6.39 -19.72
C LEU A 92 -6.30 -6.50 -20.85
N THR A 93 -6.60 -7.74 -21.25
CA THR A 93 -7.75 -8.02 -22.14
C THR A 93 -9.06 -7.85 -21.39
N ASP A 94 -10.18 -7.79 -22.11
CA ASP A 94 -11.50 -7.62 -21.50
C ASP A 94 -11.91 -8.84 -20.67
N GLU A 95 -11.54 -10.05 -21.08
CA GLU A 95 -11.75 -11.27 -20.28
C GLU A 95 -10.93 -11.23 -18.99
N GLN A 96 -9.69 -10.74 -19.05
CA GLN A 96 -8.83 -10.60 -17.87
C GLN A 96 -9.36 -9.52 -16.92
N LYS A 97 -9.89 -8.41 -17.44
CA LYS A 97 -10.55 -7.37 -16.65
C LYS A 97 -11.79 -7.92 -15.95
N ALA A 98 -12.63 -8.69 -16.66
CA ALA A 98 -13.81 -9.34 -16.08
C ALA A 98 -13.43 -10.32 -14.96
N LYS A 99 -12.42 -11.16 -15.19
CA LYS A 99 -11.89 -12.07 -14.15
C LYS A 99 -11.34 -11.32 -12.95
N ARG A 100 -10.63 -10.20 -13.17
CA ARG A 100 -10.14 -9.34 -12.09
C ARG A 100 -11.29 -8.71 -11.30
N ALA A 101 -12.34 -8.24 -11.97
CA ALA A 101 -13.52 -7.68 -11.32
C ALA A 101 -14.21 -8.70 -10.42
N SER A 102 -14.46 -9.92 -10.91
CA SER A 102 -15.03 -11.01 -10.10
C SER A 102 -14.17 -11.36 -8.88
N MET A 103 -12.84 -11.50 -9.06
CA MET A 103 -11.96 -11.73 -7.91
C MET A 103 -11.96 -10.58 -6.88
N LEU A 104 -12.16 -9.34 -7.33
CA LEU A 104 -12.26 -8.19 -6.42
C LEU A 104 -13.58 -8.19 -5.66
N GLU A 105 -14.68 -8.55 -6.33
CA GLU A 105 -16.00 -8.73 -5.72
C GLU A 105 -15.98 -9.80 -4.63
N ASP A 106 -15.46 -11.00 -4.92
CA ASP A 106 -15.34 -12.09 -3.94
C ASP A 106 -14.47 -11.70 -2.73
N ARG A 107 -13.44 -10.87 -2.96
CA ARG A 107 -12.58 -10.36 -1.88
C ARG A 107 -13.30 -9.31 -1.05
N LEU A 108 -14.10 -8.46 -1.70
CA LEU A 108 -14.91 -7.44 -1.07
C LEU A 108 -15.97 -8.08 -0.19
N GLU A 109 -16.73 -9.04 -0.70
CA GLU A 109 -17.78 -9.75 0.03
C GLU A 109 -17.21 -10.40 1.30
N ARG A 110 -16.17 -11.24 1.18
CA ARG A 110 -15.51 -11.85 2.33
C ARG A 110 -14.92 -10.84 3.31
N ARG A 111 -14.52 -9.65 2.83
CA ARG A 111 -14.02 -8.58 3.70
C ARG A 111 -15.16 -7.91 4.46
N LEU A 112 -16.29 -7.68 3.81
CA LEU A 112 -17.48 -7.11 4.41
C LEU A 112 -18.08 -8.07 5.43
N GLU A 113 -18.21 -9.35 5.11
CA GLU A 113 -18.67 -10.40 6.03
C GLU A 113 -17.86 -10.39 7.34
N ARG A 114 -16.53 -10.48 7.25
CA ARG A 114 -15.65 -10.39 8.43
C ARG A 114 -15.76 -9.06 9.19
N MET A 115 -16.13 -7.98 8.51
CA MET A 115 -16.29 -6.67 9.14
C MET A 115 -17.66 -6.55 9.82
N ALA A 116 -18.69 -7.09 9.18
CA ALA A 116 -20.04 -7.20 9.68
C ALA A 116 -20.07 -8.00 10.98
N ASP A 117 -19.50 -9.22 10.97
CA ASP A 117 -19.42 -10.07 12.16
C ASP A 117 -18.69 -9.39 13.32
N ARG A 118 -17.65 -8.62 12.99
CA ARG A 118 -16.76 -8.03 13.99
C ARG A 118 -17.31 -6.75 14.60
N LEU A 119 -17.95 -5.92 13.80
CA LEU A 119 -18.46 -4.61 14.22
C LEU A 119 -19.98 -4.64 14.45
N ASP A 120 -20.60 -5.82 14.30
CA ASP A 120 -22.05 -6.02 14.36
C ASP A 120 -22.76 -4.99 13.45
N LEU A 121 -22.38 -4.98 12.17
CA LEU A 121 -22.92 -4.02 11.20
C LEU A 121 -24.36 -4.37 10.83
N SER A 122 -25.23 -3.37 10.77
CA SER A 122 -26.59 -3.56 10.24
C SER A 122 -26.58 -3.81 8.73
N GLU A 123 -27.67 -4.40 8.20
CA GLU A 123 -27.83 -4.63 6.75
C GLU A 123 -27.67 -3.34 5.94
N ASP A 124 -28.24 -2.23 6.43
CA ASP A 124 -28.10 -0.90 5.81
C ASP A 124 -26.65 -0.40 5.80
N GLN A 125 -25.90 -0.62 6.88
CA GLN A 125 -24.49 -0.25 6.96
C GLN A 125 -23.68 -1.10 5.96
N ILE A 126 -23.92 -2.41 5.89
CA ILE A 126 -23.27 -3.32 4.94
C ILE A 126 -23.53 -2.86 3.50
N ALA A 127 -24.78 -2.51 3.17
CA ALA A 127 -25.14 -2.01 1.84
C ALA A 127 -24.40 -0.71 1.49
N LYS A 128 -24.34 0.26 2.42
CA LYS A 128 -23.58 1.51 2.23
C LYS A 128 -22.08 1.25 2.04
N MET A 129 -21.50 0.36 2.84
CA MET A 129 -20.08 0.00 2.69
C MET A 129 -19.82 -0.70 1.35
N LYS A 130 -20.70 -1.60 0.92
CA LYS A 130 -20.59 -2.26 -0.39
C LYS A 130 -20.60 -1.24 -1.53
N ALA A 131 -21.58 -0.33 -1.53
CA ALA A 131 -21.68 0.74 -2.51
C ALA A 131 -20.42 1.61 -2.56
N LEU A 132 -19.89 1.99 -1.38
CA LEU A 132 -18.66 2.76 -1.25
C LEU A 132 -17.43 2.04 -1.86
N PHE A 133 -17.28 0.74 -1.61
CA PHE A 133 -16.17 -0.02 -2.18
C PHE A 133 -16.32 -0.28 -3.69
N GLU A 134 -17.55 -0.44 -4.19
CA GLU A 134 -17.82 -0.49 -5.63
C GLU A 134 -17.52 0.85 -6.32
N GLU A 135 -17.86 1.96 -5.67
CA GLU A 135 -17.50 3.30 -6.13
C GLU A 135 -15.99 3.46 -6.19
N GLN A 136 -15.25 3.07 -5.14
CA GLN A 136 -13.79 3.08 -5.14
C GLN A 136 -13.20 2.23 -6.27
N ALA A 137 -13.84 1.10 -6.61
CA ALA A 137 -13.37 0.25 -7.70
C ALA A 137 -13.57 0.90 -9.08
N LYS A 138 -14.64 1.69 -9.25
CA LYS A 138 -14.97 2.40 -10.49
C LYS A 138 -14.24 3.75 -10.61
N ASN A 139 -13.96 4.39 -9.48
CA ASN A 139 -13.29 5.68 -9.39
C ASN A 139 -11.89 5.53 -8.77
N PRO A 140 -10.84 5.37 -9.60
CA PRO A 140 -9.48 5.23 -9.08
C PRO A 140 -8.96 6.51 -8.40
N GLU A 141 -9.60 7.67 -8.61
CA GLU A 141 -9.21 8.93 -7.95
C GLU A 141 -9.65 8.97 -6.49
N LEU A 142 -10.62 8.13 -6.09
CA LEU A 142 -11.07 8.03 -4.72
C LEU A 142 -9.95 7.46 -3.84
N THR A 143 -9.36 8.32 -3.03
CA THR A 143 -8.21 7.94 -2.22
C THR A 143 -8.65 7.05 -1.07
N LYS A 144 -7.69 6.36 -0.46
CA LYS A 144 -7.97 5.60 0.76
C LYS A 144 -8.36 6.50 1.94
N ALA A 145 -7.94 7.76 1.95
CA ALA A 145 -8.33 8.70 3.00
C ALA A 145 -9.83 8.99 2.89
N ASP A 146 -10.29 9.33 1.69
CA ASP A 146 -11.70 9.62 1.40
C ASP A 146 -12.59 8.42 1.77
N VAL A 147 -12.18 7.21 1.37
CA VAL A 147 -12.92 5.99 1.75
C VAL A 147 -12.95 5.78 3.26
N ARG A 148 -11.86 6.08 3.99
CA ARG A 148 -11.87 5.96 5.47
C ARG A 148 -12.79 6.98 6.12
N GLU A 149 -12.82 8.19 5.60
CA GLU A 149 -13.70 9.26 6.06
C GLU A 149 -15.17 8.86 5.87
N GLN A 150 -15.55 8.42 4.67
CA GLN A 150 -16.90 7.93 4.38
C GLN A 150 -17.28 6.70 5.21
N ILE A 151 -16.34 5.77 5.45
CA ILE A 151 -16.57 4.66 6.39
C ILE A 151 -16.86 5.19 7.80
N SER A 152 -16.17 6.23 8.25
CA SER A 152 -16.38 6.78 9.59
C SER A 152 -17.77 7.39 9.77
N GLU A 153 -18.36 7.92 8.72
CA GLU A 153 -19.75 8.42 8.71
C GLU A 153 -20.79 7.30 8.75
N ILE A 154 -20.47 6.12 8.19
CA ILE A 154 -21.36 4.96 8.18
C ILE A 154 -21.38 4.27 9.56
N LEU A 155 -20.24 4.25 10.25
CA LEU A 155 -20.07 3.56 11.52
C LEU A 155 -20.53 4.40 12.72
N THR A 156 -21.03 3.75 13.76
CA THR A 156 -21.29 4.39 15.06
C THR A 156 -19.99 4.68 15.81
N ASP A 157 -20.05 5.55 16.81
CA ASP A 157 -18.91 5.90 17.67
C ASP A 157 -18.27 4.66 18.32
N ASP A 158 -19.09 3.74 18.83
CA ASP A 158 -18.64 2.48 19.43
C ASP A 158 -17.97 1.56 18.41
N GLN A 159 -18.54 1.43 17.21
CA GLN A 159 -17.95 0.67 16.12
C GLN A 159 -16.63 1.27 15.64
N ARG A 160 -16.50 2.60 15.60
CA ARG A 160 -15.24 3.29 15.30
C ARG A 160 -14.20 3.06 16.38
N ALA A 161 -14.60 3.04 17.65
CA ALA A 161 -13.71 2.70 18.76
C ALA A 161 -13.22 1.25 18.65
N GLU A 162 -14.10 0.31 18.35
CA GLU A 162 -13.75 -1.11 18.15
C GLU A 162 -12.81 -1.29 16.94
N LEU A 163 -13.05 -0.58 15.84
CA LEU A 163 -12.19 -0.59 14.65
C LEU A 163 -10.75 -0.11 14.95
N ARG A 164 -10.57 0.79 15.93
CA ARG A 164 -9.26 1.28 16.37
C ARG A 164 -8.55 0.30 17.31
N ARG A 165 -9.25 -0.68 17.87
CA ARG A 165 -8.62 -1.67 18.75
C ARG A 165 -7.64 -2.50 17.93
N PRO A 166 -6.40 -2.68 18.41
CA PRO A 166 -5.46 -3.55 17.73
C PRO A 166 -6.06 -4.95 17.67
N HIS A 167 -6.19 -5.54 16.48
CA HIS A 167 -6.53 -6.95 16.40
C HIS A 167 -5.45 -7.75 17.09
N HIS A 168 -5.77 -8.22 18.29
CA HIS A 168 -5.02 -9.26 18.94
C HIS A 168 -5.19 -10.49 18.06
N ARG A 169 -4.24 -10.72 17.14
CA ARG A 169 -4.18 -11.98 16.41
C ARG A 169 -3.92 -13.04 17.48
N PRO A 170 -4.89 -13.92 17.79
CA PRO A 170 -4.66 -14.97 18.77
C PRO A 170 -3.41 -15.71 18.32
N GLY A 171 -2.48 -15.87 19.27
CA GLY A 171 -1.07 -16.08 19.03
C GLY A 171 -0.79 -16.97 17.82
N ARG A 172 -0.06 -16.41 16.84
CA ARG A 172 0.80 -17.19 15.97
C ARG A 172 2.05 -17.65 16.75
N GLY A 173 1.86 -17.95 18.03
CA GLY A 173 2.85 -18.55 18.90
C GLY A 173 3.03 -19.98 18.44
N ASP A 174 4.28 -20.32 18.18
CA ASP A 174 4.75 -21.69 18.10
C ASP A 174 4.35 -22.51 16.86
N ARG A 175 4.58 -21.96 15.66
CA ARG A 175 5.00 -22.79 14.52
C ARG A 175 6.51 -23.09 14.58
N GLY A 176 7.01 -23.39 15.78
CA GLY A 176 8.32 -23.99 16.04
C GLY A 176 8.37 -25.49 15.73
N GLY A 177 7.27 -26.07 15.22
CA GLY A 177 7.25 -27.42 14.64
C GLY A 177 7.99 -27.48 13.31
N ARG A 178 9.32 -27.35 13.37
CA ARG A 178 10.28 -27.75 12.34
C ARG A 178 10.11 -29.26 12.15
N SER A 179 9.11 -29.66 11.36
CA SER A 179 9.02 -31.03 10.88
C SER A 179 10.33 -31.34 10.16
N GLU A 180 11.08 -32.27 10.73
CA GLU A 180 12.18 -32.96 10.09
C GLU A 180 11.79 -33.24 8.64
N ARG A 181 12.48 -32.59 7.70
CA ARG A 181 12.40 -33.00 6.30
C ARG A 181 13.08 -34.36 6.23
N PRO A 182 12.39 -35.43 5.80
CA PRO A 182 13.06 -36.70 5.56
C PRO A 182 14.10 -36.48 4.47
N ASP A 183 15.34 -36.89 4.75
CA ASP A 183 16.43 -36.94 3.78
C ASP A 183 15.94 -37.74 2.56
N CYS A 184 15.90 -37.09 1.41
CA CYS A 184 15.73 -37.79 0.14
C CYS A 184 17.09 -38.40 -0.22
N GLY A 185 17.30 -39.65 0.19
CA GLY A 185 18.31 -40.53 -0.38
C GLY A 185 17.99 -40.95 -1.81
#